data_AF-A0A4P9ZND6-F1
#
_entry.id   AF-A0A4P9ZND6-F1
#
_cell.length_a   1.000
_cell.length_b   1.000
_cell.length_c   1.000
_cell.angle_alpha   90.00
_cell.angle_beta   90.00
_cell.angle_gamma   90.00
#
_symmetry.space_group_name_H-M   'P 1'
#
loop_
_entity.id
_entity.type
_entity.pdbx_description
1 polymer ?
#
loop_
_entity_poly.entity_id
_entity_poly.type
_entity_poly.pdbx_seq_one_letter_code
_entity_poly.pdbx_strand_id
1 'polypeptide(L)'
;MSEPNRELHLYQQFLDEQVAFVDQPFNVPREFAERDDSLPSKVLVGFSRRLNIELKKRCLAAFNEQSRAQFFRQIKYNQLYAHSSASTIPVKVPTKDTLSGDWIETFPAEWPVDESSAVSTQLIKRYTTLRERMLRLQLSLKYAQDKHRHYKTLHETSTSLDVPTMGKYLEVQASKCQNELRDVRLAMAQLSAIMKKKTPAIKRQISNRQEQPSATTANSTVLSMLDKA
;
A
#
# COMPACT_ATOMS: atom_id res chain seq x y z
N MET A 1 27.86 -3.97 -28.84
CA MET A 1 28.33 -5.07 -27.97
C MET A 1 28.67 -4.46 -26.63
N SER A 2 28.17 -5.03 -25.52
CA SER A 2 28.43 -4.51 -24.16
C SER A 2 29.93 -4.57 -23.84
N GLU A 3 30.50 -3.48 -23.30
CA GLU A 3 31.90 -3.37 -22.87
C GLU A 3 32.50 -4.61 -22.15
N PRO A 4 31.80 -5.30 -21.22
CA PRO A 4 32.35 -6.47 -20.53
C PRO A 4 32.66 -7.68 -21.44
N ASN A 5 31.99 -7.82 -22.58
CA ASN A 5 32.27 -8.90 -23.52
C ASN A 5 33.58 -8.67 -24.29
N ARG A 6 34.03 -7.43 -24.41
CA ARG A 6 35.28 -7.07 -25.09
C ARG A 6 36.49 -7.41 -24.21
N GLU A 7 36.39 -7.17 -22.91
CA GLU A 7 37.45 -7.49 -21.94
C GLU A 7 37.65 -8.99 -21.80
N LEU A 8 36.58 -9.78 -21.73
CA LEU A 8 36.67 -11.24 -21.64
C LEU A 8 37.40 -11.85 -22.86
N HIS A 9 37.15 -11.31 -24.05
CA HIS A 9 37.83 -11.72 -25.28
C HIS A 9 39.33 -11.36 -25.26
N LEU A 10 39.69 -10.20 -24.70
CA LEU A 10 41.09 -9.80 -24.56
C LEU A 10 41.84 -10.69 -23.55
N TYR A 11 41.22 -11.07 -22.44
CA TYR A 11 41.81 -12.01 -21.48
C TYR A 11 41.98 -13.41 -22.06
N GLN A 12 41.03 -13.87 -22.88
CA GLN A 12 41.13 -15.12 -23.61
C GLN A 12 42.29 -15.10 -24.59
N GLN A 13 42.36 -14.06 -25.41
CA GLN A 13 43.45 -13.87 -26.35
C GLN A 13 44.82 -13.79 -25.64
N PHE A 14 44.92 -13.06 -24.54
CA PHE A 14 46.15 -12.97 -23.75
C PHE A 14 46.58 -14.33 -23.20
N LEU A 15 45.67 -15.11 -22.61
CA LEU A 15 46.01 -16.43 -22.08
C LEU A 15 46.43 -17.41 -23.19
N ASP A 16 45.79 -17.34 -24.35
CA ASP A 16 46.17 -18.14 -25.51
C ASP A 16 47.55 -17.73 -26.06
N GLU A 17 47.87 -16.43 -26.06
CA GLU A 17 49.20 -15.90 -26.40
C GLU A 17 50.27 -16.34 -25.39
N GLN A 18 49.96 -16.37 -24.09
CA GLN A 18 50.90 -16.85 -23.07
C GLN A 18 51.17 -18.35 -23.16
N VAL A 19 50.15 -19.16 -23.43
CA VAL A 19 50.32 -20.60 -23.67
C VAL A 19 51.14 -20.83 -24.94
N ALA A 20 50.85 -20.08 -26.02
CA ALA A 20 51.61 -20.14 -27.25
C ALA A 20 53.08 -19.74 -27.04
N PHE A 21 53.36 -18.75 -26.18
CA PHE A 21 54.72 -18.35 -25.82
C PHE A 21 55.47 -19.46 -25.07
N VAL A 22 54.84 -20.13 -24.11
CA VAL A 22 55.42 -21.28 -23.40
C VAL A 22 55.66 -22.46 -24.34
N ASP A 23 54.88 -22.57 -25.41
CA ASP A 23 55.04 -23.61 -26.41
C ASP A 23 56.19 -23.38 -27.40
N GLN A 24 56.73 -22.16 -27.47
CA GLN A 24 57.85 -21.85 -28.35
C GLN A 24 59.11 -22.67 -28.03
N PRO A 25 59.93 -23.00 -29.05
CA PRO A 25 61.18 -23.72 -28.83
C PRO A 25 62.14 -22.86 -27.99
N PHE A 26 62.61 -23.43 -26.88
CA PHE A 26 63.57 -22.75 -26.01
C PHE A 26 64.95 -22.70 -26.66
N ASN A 27 65.38 -21.49 -27.03
CA ASN A 27 66.74 -21.20 -27.42
C ASN A 27 67.50 -20.75 -26.18
N VAL A 28 68.59 -21.44 -25.85
CA VAL A 28 69.48 -21.03 -24.76
C VAL A 28 70.11 -19.69 -25.16
N PRO A 29 69.96 -18.61 -24.35
CA PRO A 29 70.56 -17.32 -24.67
C PRO A 29 72.08 -17.45 -24.79
N ARG A 30 72.69 -16.77 -25.77
CA ARG A 30 74.14 -16.84 -26.06
C ARG A 30 75.00 -16.48 -24.85
N GLU A 31 74.48 -15.61 -23.99
CA GLU A 31 75.10 -15.18 -22.74
C GLU A 31 75.37 -16.33 -21.74
N PHE A 32 74.63 -17.44 -21.82
CA PHE A 32 74.87 -18.66 -21.02
C PHE A 32 75.89 -19.61 -21.63
N ALA A 33 76.24 -19.44 -22.91
CA ALA A 33 77.30 -20.21 -23.56
C ALA A 33 78.68 -19.58 -23.32
N GLU A 34 78.73 -18.28 -23.00
CA GLU A 34 79.94 -17.46 -22.92
C GLU A 34 80.36 -17.08 -21.49
N ARG A 35 79.57 -17.44 -20.45
CA ARG A 35 79.87 -17.11 -19.06
C ARG A 35 80.34 -18.31 -18.24
N ASP A 36 81.52 -18.14 -17.65
CA ASP A 36 82.28 -18.93 -16.67
C ASP A 36 83.07 -20.17 -17.15
N ASP A 37 84.39 -20.10 -16.94
CA ASP A 37 85.38 -21.18 -17.13
C ASP A 37 85.28 -22.30 -16.06
N SER A 38 84.39 -22.18 -15.08
CA SER A 38 84.30 -23.07 -13.90
C SER A 38 83.39 -24.29 -14.11
N LEU A 39 82.41 -24.21 -15.01
CA LEU A 39 81.54 -25.32 -15.38
C LEU A 39 81.54 -25.50 -16.90
N PRO A 40 81.67 -26.73 -17.42
CA PRO A 40 81.57 -26.95 -18.85
C PRO A 40 80.23 -26.44 -19.38
N SER A 41 80.23 -25.57 -20.41
CA SER A 41 79.01 -24.97 -20.98
C SER A 41 77.97 -26.03 -21.40
N LYS A 42 78.42 -27.24 -21.74
CA LYS A 42 77.57 -28.40 -22.04
C LYS A 42 76.68 -28.81 -20.85
N VAL A 43 77.19 -28.72 -19.62
CA VAL A 43 76.47 -29.05 -18.38
C VAL A 43 75.41 -27.99 -18.09
N LEU A 44 75.76 -26.71 -18.21
CA LEU A 44 74.82 -25.59 -18.04
C LEU A 44 73.70 -25.63 -19.09
N VAL A 45 74.05 -25.79 -20.37
CA VAL A 45 73.08 -25.96 -21.46
C VAL A 45 72.18 -27.17 -21.22
N GLY A 46 72.74 -28.29 -20.76
CA GLY A 46 71.99 -29.51 -20.45
C GLY A 46 71.08 -29.38 -19.23
N PHE A 47 71.45 -28.57 -18.23
CA PHE A 47 70.63 -28.26 -17.07
C PHE A 47 69.49 -27.30 -17.44
N SER A 48 69.79 -26.20 -18.13
CA SER A 48 68.80 -25.21 -18.59
C SER A 48 67.74 -25.82 -19.50
N ARG A 49 68.13 -26.72 -20.42
CA ARG A 49 67.17 -27.46 -21.26
C ARG A 49 66.27 -28.37 -20.44
N ARG A 50 66.82 -29.12 -19.47
CA ARG A 50 66.03 -30.01 -18.61
C ARG A 50 65.06 -29.24 -17.73
N LEU A 51 65.50 -28.14 -17.14
CA LEU A 51 64.68 -27.26 -16.32
C LEU A 51 63.56 -26.60 -17.14
N ASN A 52 63.85 -26.17 -18.38
CA ASN A 52 62.85 -25.64 -19.29
C ASN A 52 61.79 -26.69 -19.66
N ILE A 53 62.20 -27.92 -19.99
CA ILE A 53 61.27 -29.03 -20.31
C ILE A 53 60.34 -29.32 -19.13
N GLU A 54 60.89 -29.35 -17.91
CA GLU A 54 60.11 -29.62 -16.69
C GLU A 54 59.11 -28.48 -16.39
N LEU A 55 59.55 -27.22 -16.51
CA LEU A 55 58.67 -26.06 -16.35
C LEU A 55 57.57 -26.03 -17.43
N LYS A 56 57.91 -26.30 -18.69
CA LYS A 56 56.95 -26.38 -19.79
C LYS A 56 55.88 -27.42 -19.52
N LYS A 57 56.27 -28.62 -19.08
CA LYS A 57 55.33 -29.69 -18.70
C LYS A 57 54.38 -29.24 -17.60
N ARG A 58 54.88 -28.59 -16.55
CA ARG A 58 54.06 -28.11 -15.42
C ARG A 58 53.10 -27.00 -15.84
N CYS A 59 53.57 -26.03 -16.63
CA CYS A 59 52.73 -24.95 -17.14
C CYS A 59 51.62 -25.45 -18.05
N LEU A 60 51.93 -26.36 -18.99
CA LEU A 60 50.91 -26.95 -19.89
C LEU A 60 49.92 -27.85 -19.15
N ALA A 61 50.35 -28.53 -18.08
CA ALA A 61 49.46 -29.31 -17.23
C ALA A 61 48.49 -28.41 -16.43
N ALA A 62 48.98 -27.29 -15.90
CA ALA A 62 48.18 -26.32 -15.16
C ALA A 62 47.24 -25.51 -16.06
N PHE A 63 47.70 -25.11 -17.26
CA PHE A 63 46.96 -24.31 -18.24
C PHE A 63 46.51 -25.15 -19.44
N ASN A 64 46.00 -26.35 -19.19
CA ASN A 64 45.38 -27.14 -20.22
C ASN A 64 44.09 -26.48 -20.73
N GLU A 65 43.57 -26.94 -21.87
CA GLU A 65 42.37 -26.37 -22.48
C GLU A 65 41.14 -26.40 -21.55
N GLN A 66 41.02 -27.45 -20.73
CA GLN A 66 39.91 -27.61 -19.80
C GLN A 66 39.97 -26.61 -18.63
N SER A 67 41.16 -26.39 -18.05
CA SER A 67 41.34 -25.44 -16.95
C SER A 67 41.14 -24.00 -17.41
N ARG A 68 41.59 -23.66 -18.63
CA ARG A 68 41.29 -22.37 -19.27
C ARG A 68 39.78 -22.19 -19.47
N ALA A 69 39.10 -23.18 -20.04
CA ALA A 69 37.65 -23.12 -20.25
C ALA A 69 36.87 -22.96 -18.92
N GLN A 70 37.31 -23.65 -17.86
CA GLN A 70 36.69 -23.54 -16.53
C GLN A 70 36.91 -22.15 -15.92
N PHE A 71 38.12 -21.58 -16.03
CA PHE A 71 38.44 -20.23 -15.56
C PHE A 71 37.56 -19.17 -16.22
N PHE A 72 37.39 -19.21 -17.55
CA PHE A 72 36.52 -18.27 -18.26
C PHE A 72 35.04 -18.45 -17.94
N ARG A 73 34.58 -19.69 -17.75
CA ARG A 73 33.21 -19.95 -17.26
C ARG A 73 32.99 -19.33 -15.90
N GLN A 74 33.95 -19.42 -14.99
CA GLN A 74 33.87 -18.82 -13.66
C GLN A 74 33.83 -17.29 -13.72
N ILE A 75 34.68 -16.66 -14.55
CA ILE A 75 34.64 -15.20 -14.75
C ILE A 75 33.29 -14.76 -15.31
N LYS A 76 32.80 -15.44 -16.35
CA LYS A 76 31.51 -15.13 -16.95
C LYS A 76 30.36 -15.28 -15.95
N TYR A 77 30.39 -16.34 -15.15
CA TYR A 77 29.43 -16.53 -14.07
C TYR A 77 29.49 -15.40 -13.02
N ASN A 78 30.69 -15.03 -12.58
CA ASN A 78 30.88 -13.96 -11.59
C ASN A 78 30.43 -12.59 -12.15
N GLN A 79 30.69 -12.29 -13.42
CA GLN A 79 30.20 -11.06 -14.07
C GLN A 79 28.68 -11.04 -14.17
N LEU A 80 28.06 -12.14 -14.60
CA LEU A 80 26.60 -12.27 -14.65
C LEU A 80 25.98 -12.12 -13.25
N TYR A 81 26.61 -12.73 -12.23
CA TYR A 81 26.17 -12.63 -10.85
C TYR A 81 26.29 -11.19 -10.33
N ALA A 82 27.43 -10.54 -10.54
CA ALA A 82 27.67 -9.14 -10.16
C ALA A 82 26.70 -8.17 -10.84
N HIS A 83 26.30 -8.43 -12.09
CA HIS A 83 25.26 -7.65 -12.77
C HIS A 83 23.85 -7.94 -12.24
N SER A 84 23.59 -9.16 -11.76
CA SER A 84 22.28 -9.53 -11.17
C SER A 84 22.08 -8.96 -9.76
N SER A 85 23.15 -8.80 -8.98
CA SER A 85 23.09 -8.23 -7.63
C SER A 85 23.12 -6.69 -7.61
N ALA A 86 23.38 -6.04 -8.74
CA ALA A 86 23.46 -4.57 -8.86
C ALA A 86 22.24 -3.91 -9.53
N SER A 87 21.21 -4.68 -9.93
CA SER A 87 20.04 -4.06 -10.58
C SER A 87 19.08 -3.49 -9.54
N THR A 88 19.20 -2.19 -9.27
CA THR A 88 18.12 -1.40 -8.67
C THR A 88 16.89 -1.57 -9.56
N ILE A 89 15.88 -2.32 -9.11
CA ILE A 89 14.66 -2.51 -9.89
C ILE A 89 13.95 -1.14 -9.93
N PRO A 90 13.82 -0.50 -11.11
CA PRO A 90 13.12 0.77 -11.17
C PRO A 90 11.66 0.52 -10.81
N VAL A 91 11.19 1.17 -9.74
CA VAL A 91 9.76 1.19 -9.40
C VAL A 91 9.04 1.91 -10.53
N LYS A 92 8.45 1.16 -11.46
CA LYS A 92 7.69 1.72 -12.57
C LYS A 92 6.35 2.19 -12.04
N VAL A 93 6.06 3.48 -12.20
CA VAL A 93 4.70 4.01 -12.00
C VAL A 93 3.81 3.41 -13.09
N PRO A 94 2.77 2.62 -12.74
CA PRO A 94 1.86 2.10 -13.75
C PRO A 94 1.14 3.28 -14.43
N THR A 95 1.32 3.41 -15.75
CA THR A 95 0.82 4.54 -16.54
C THR A 95 -0.66 4.46 -16.91
N LYS A 96 -1.37 3.37 -16.58
CA LYS A 96 -2.69 3.09 -17.15
C LYS A 96 -3.87 2.99 -16.19
N ASP A 97 -3.68 2.70 -14.89
CA ASP A 97 -4.80 2.47 -13.96
C ASP A 97 -4.77 3.39 -12.71
N THR A 98 -4.55 4.69 -12.93
CA THR A 98 -4.60 5.71 -11.85
C THR A 98 -6.00 5.95 -11.29
N LEU A 99 -7.04 5.36 -11.90
CA LEU A 99 -8.42 5.40 -11.42
C LEU A 99 -8.70 4.36 -10.32
N SER A 100 -7.93 3.28 -10.27
CA SER A 100 -7.93 2.38 -9.12
C SER A 100 -7.18 3.06 -7.97
N GLY A 101 -7.63 2.97 -6.73
CA GLY A 101 -6.90 3.58 -5.61
C GLY A 101 -5.61 2.84 -5.25
N ASP A 102 -5.52 1.57 -5.61
CA ASP A 102 -4.62 0.64 -4.92
C ASP A 102 -3.16 0.75 -5.39
N TRP A 103 -2.89 1.49 -6.46
CA TRP A 103 -1.54 1.64 -7.01
C TRP A 103 -0.58 2.41 -6.10
N ILE A 104 -1.05 3.29 -5.21
CA ILE A 104 -0.13 4.00 -4.31
C ILE A 104 0.41 3.05 -3.23
N GLU A 105 -0.34 2.00 -2.88
CA GLU A 105 0.06 1.00 -1.89
C GLU A 105 1.20 0.10 -2.40
N THR A 106 1.37 -0.01 -3.71
CA THR A 106 2.51 -0.75 -4.30
C THR A 106 3.85 -0.02 -4.12
N PHE A 107 3.82 1.26 -3.80
CA PHE A 107 5.02 2.03 -3.48
C PHE A 107 5.38 1.87 -1.99
N PRO A 108 6.66 1.78 -1.65
CA PRO A 108 7.09 1.57 -0.27
C PRO A 108 6.73 2.78 0.61
N ALA A 109 6.39 2.55 1.88
CA ALA A 109 6.07 3.63 2.81
C ALA A 109 7.25 4.60 3.00
N GLU A 110 8.44 4.03 3.10
CA GLU A 110 9.72 4.75 3.20
C GLU A 110 10.60 4.35 2.03
N TRP A 111 11.37 5.30 1.49
CA TRP A 111 12.29 4.99 0.41
C TRP A 111 13.45 4.17 0.98
N PRO A 112 13.77 2.98 0.42
CA PRO A 112 14.91 2.19 0.91
C PRO A 112 16.19 2.99 0.66
N VAL A 113 16.93 3.25 1.74
CA VAL A 113 18.21 3.95 1.68
C VAL A 113 19.31 2.90 1.78
N ASP A 114 19.98 2.62 0.66
CA ASP A 114 21.23 1.86 0.71
C ASP A 114 22.36 2.78 1.17
N GLU A 115 23.23 2.27 2.04
CA GLU A 115 24.42 2.99 2.55
C GLU A 115 25.40 3.41 1.44
N SER A 116 25.32 2.76 0.27
CA SER A 116 26.10 3.12 -0.93
C SER A 116 25.38 4.09 -1.87
N SER A 117 24.13 4.47 -1.59
CA SER A 117 23.35 5.31 -2.49
C SER A 117 23.58 6.79 -2.19
N ALA A 118 24.02 7.55 -3.20
CA ALA A 118 24.12 9.00 -3.15
C ALA A 118 22.74 9.69 -3.27
N VAL A 119 21.68 9.06 -2.75
CA VAL A 119 20.33 9.64 -2.80
C VAL A 119 20.27 10.77 -1.79
N SER A 120 20.13 12.00 -2.30
CA SER A 120 20.00 13.19 -1.48
C SER A 120 18.86 13.05 -0.48
N THR A 121 19.13 13.35 0.79
CA THR A 121 18.12 13.40 1.86
C THR A 121 16.93 14.31 1.51
N GLN A 122 17.14 15.30 0.64
CA GLN A 122 16.06 16.15 0.12
C GLN A 122 15.09 15.40 -0.80
N LEU A 123 15.57 14.46 -1.61
CA LEU A 123 14.72 13.65 -2.49
C LEU A 123 13.85 12.68 -1.68
N ILE A 124 14.41 12.09 -0.63
CA ILE A 124 13.67 11.21 0.29
C ILE A 124 12.55 12.01 0.98
N LYS A 125 12.84 13.21 1.49
CA LYS A 125 11.83 14.09 2.09
C LYS A 125 10.75 14.51 1.09
N ARG A 126 11.12 14.77 -0.16
CA ARG A 126 10.15 15.07 -1.23
C ARG A 126 9.25 13.88 -1.52
N TYR A 127 9.81 12.68 -1.56
CA TYR A 127 9.04 11.44 -1.77
C TYR A 127 8.00 11.23 -0.66
N THR A 128 8.40 11.31 0.61
CA THR A 128 7.48 11.12 1.74
C THR A 128 6.34 12.15 1.72
N THR A 129 6.67 13.42 1.48
CA THR A 129 5.69 14.51 1.37
C THR A 129 4.70 14.27 0.21
N LEU A 130 5.21 13.81 -0.94
CA LEU A 130 4.38 13.54 -2.11
C LEU A 130 3.46 12.34 -1.87
N ARG A 131 3.98 11.28 -1.24
CA ARG A 131 3.21 10.08 -0.89
C ARG A 131 2.06 10.42 0.04
N GLU A 132 2.31 11.17 1.10
CA GLU A 132 1.25 11.61 2.02
C GLU A 132 0.16 12.40 1.32
N ARG A 133 0.56 13.32 0.42
CA ARG A 133 -0.39 14.12 -0.36
C ARG A 133 -1.23 13.24 -1.30
N MET A 134 -0.61 12.26 -1.95
CA MET A 134 -1.32 11.32 -2.82
C MET A 134 -2.32 10.46 -2.04
N LEU A 135 -1.95 9.95 -0.86
CA LEU A 135 -2.86 9.20 0.02
C LEU A 135 -4.08 10.03 0.43
N ARG A 136 -3.87 11.30 0.79
CA ARG A 136 -5.00 12.22 1.10
C ARG A 136 -5.91 12.45 -0.10
N LEU A 137 -5.33 12.64 -1.28
CA LEU A 137 -6.11 12.82 -2.51
C LEU A 137 -6.94 11.58 -2.84
N GLN A 138 -6.38 10.39 -2.69
CA GLN A 138 -7.11 9.14 -2.91
C GLN A 138 -8.28 8.96 -1.94
N LEU A 139 -8.07 9.26 -0.65
CA LEU A 139 -9.16 9.22 0.34
C LEU A 139 -10.29 10.19 -0.05
N SER A 140 -9.94 11.39 -0.52
CA SER A 140 -10.93 12.38 -0.97
C SER A 140 -11.68 11.94 -2.24
N LEU A 141 -10.98 11.28 -3.16
CA LEU A 141 -11.58 10.74 -4.39
C LEU A 141 -12.56 9.61 -4.08
N LYS A 142 -12.19 8.68 -3.17
CA LYS A 142 -13.08 7.62 -2.71
C LYS A 142 -14.34 8.19 -2.05
N TYR A 143 -14.18 9.18 -1.18
CA TYR A 143 -15.32 9.88 -0.56
C TYR A 143 -16.25 10.53 -1.61
N ALA A 144 -15.68 11.18 -2.62
CA ALA A 144 -16.46 11.78 -3.71
C ALA A 144 -17.21 10.74 -4.54
N GLN A 145 -16.58 9.59 -4.85
CA GLN A 145 -17.21 8.48 -5.55
C GLN A 145 -18.36 7.87 -4.74
N ASP A 146 -18.18 7.67 -3.44
CA ASP A 146 -19.23 7.16 -2.55
C ASP A 146 -20.42 8.13 -2.48
N LYS A 147 -20.14 9.44 -2.36
CA LYS A 147 -21.18 10.48 -2.41
C LYS A 147 -21.92 10.49 -3.74
N HIS A 148 -21.20 10.39 -4.86
CA HIS A 148 -21.80 10.32 -6.19
C HIS A 148 -22.70 9.09 -6.32
N ARG A 149 -22.24 7.92 -5.87
CA ARG A 149 -23.05 6.70 -5.86
C ARG A 149 -24.32 6.88 -5.02
N HIS A 150 -24.21 7.50 -3.85
CA HIS A 150 -25.37 7.78 -3.00
C HIS A 150 -26.38 8.72 -3.68
N TYR A 151 -25.91 9.82 -4.28
CA TYR A 151 -26.79 10.74 -5.02
C TYR A 151 -27.42 10.09 -6.25
N LYS A 152 -26.68 9.21 -6.93
CA LYS A 152 -27.21 8.45 -8.06
C LYS A 152 -28.35 7.53 -7.61
N THR A 153 -28.17 6.78 -6.52
CA THR A 153 -29.24 5.96 -5.94
C THR A 153 -30.42 6.82 -5.50
N LEU A 154 -30.18 7.96 -4.85
CA LEU A 154 -31.25 8.88 -4.45
C LEU A 154 -32.03 9.39 -5.67
N HIS A 155 -31.34 9.76 -6.74
CA HIS A 155 -31.95 10.18 -7.99
C HIS A 155 -32.75 9.06 -8.66
N GLU A 156 -32.23 7.84 -8.70
CA GLU A 156 -32.94 6.65 -9.19
C GLU A 156 -34.21 6.37 -8.35
N THR A 157 -34.15 6.53 -7.02
CA THR A 157 -35.34 6.40 -6.15
C THR A 157 -36.31 7.57 -6.27
N SER A 158 -35.82 8.77 -6.63
CA SER A 158 -36.68 9.95 -6.85
C SER A 158 -37.35 9.91 -8.21
N THR A 159 -36.70 9.37 -9.23
CA THR A 159 -37.27 9.21 -10.57
C THR A 159 -38.32 8.10 -10.60
N SER A 160 -38.23 7.08 -9.74
CA SER A 160 -39.32 6.12 -9.54
C SER A 160 -40.53 6.69 -8.77
N LEU A 161 -40.37 7.81 -8.07
CA LEU A 161 -41.47 8.60 -7.49
C LEU A 161 -42.08 9.58 -8.52
N ASP A 162 -41.34 9.95 -9.55
CA ASP A 162 -41.77 10.85 -10.63
C ASP A 162 -42.57 10.10 -11.71
N VAL A 163 -43.57 9.32 -11.28
CA VAL A 163 -44.57 8.74 -12.18
C VAL A 163 -45.70 9.75 -12.32
N PRO A 164 -46.16 10.10 -13.54
CA PRO A 164 -47.25 11.06 -13.75
C PRO A 164 -48.57 10.67 -13.07
N THR A 165 -48.73 9.43 -12.63
CA THR A 165 -49.83 8.99 -11.77
C THR A 165 -49.72 9.49 -10.32
N MET A 166 -48.50 9.67 -9.78
CA MET A 166 -48.29 10.09 -8.39
C MET A 166 -48.69 11.55 -8.15
N GLY A 167 -48.48 12.44 -9.13
CA GLY A 167 -49.02 13.81 -9.11
C GLY A 167 -50.56 13.85 -8.96
N LYS A 168 -51.28 12.94 -9.62
CA LYS A 168 -52.74 12.80 -9.48
C LYS A 168 -53.15 12.26 -8.10
N TYR A 169 -52.37 11.37 -7.49
CA TYR A 169 -52.65 10.88 -6.12
C TYR A 169 -52.35 11.93 -5.03
N LEU A 170 -51.32 12.77 -5.21
CA LEU A 170 -51.00 13.86 -4.30
C LEU A 170 -52.04 15.00 -4.34
N GLU A 171 -52.53 15.38 -5.52
CA GLU A 171 -53.61 16.36 -5.66
C GLU A 171 -54.91 15.88 -5.01
N VAL A 172 -55.23 14.59 -5.11
CA VAL A 172 -56.43 14.01 -4.52
C VAL A 172 -56.32 13.88 -2.98
N GLN A 173 -55.16 13.51 -2.43
CA GLN A 173 -54.99 13.39 -0.97
C GLN A 173 -54.98 14.72 -0.23
N ALA A 174 -54.51 15.81 -0.86
CA ALA A 174 -54.58 17.14 -0.27
C ALA A 174 -56.03 17.54 0.05
N SER A 175 -56.99 17.18 -0.80
CA SER A 175 -58.42 17.48 -0.59
C SER A 175 -59.02 16.74 0.62
N LYS A 176 -58.68 15.46 0.81
CA LYS A 176 -59.21 14.64 1.90
C LYS A 176 -58.60 15.02 3.25
N CYS A 177 -57.28 15.22 3.28
CA CYS A 177 -56.57 15.67 4.48
C CYS A 177 -57.01 17.09 4.89
N GLN A 178 -57.26 18.00 3.94
CA GLN A 178 -57.82 19.31 4.23
C GLN A 178 -59.25 19.26 4.81
N ASN A 179 -60.09 18.36 4.30
CA ASN A 179 -61.44 18.16 4.84
C ASN A 179 -61.39 17.59 6.26
N GLU A 180 -60.57 16.58 6.51
CA GLU A 180 -60.36 16.01 7.85
C GLU A 180 -59.79 17.05 8.83
N LEU A 181 -58.85 17.90 8.40
CA LEU A 181 -58.33 19.01 9.23
C LEU A 181 -59.40 20.06 9.56
N ARG A 182 -60.30 20.34 8.60
CA ARG A 182 -61.43 21.25 8.79
C ARG A 182 -62.44 20.69 9.80
N ASP A 183 -62.73 19.40 9.72
CA ASP A 183 -63.65 18.71 10.62
C ASP A 183 -63.08 18.63 12.04
N VAL A 184 -61.78 18.34 12.19
CA VAL A 184 -61.09 18.36 13.48
C VAL A 184 -61.09 19.76 14.09
N ARG A 185 -60.91 20.82 13.28
CA ARG A 185 -60.98 22.20 13.75
C ARG A 185 -62.38 22.59 14.23
N LEU A 186 -63.42 22.15 13.52
CA LEU A 186 -64.82 22.34 13.93
C LEU A 186 -65.14 21.59 15.23
N ALA A 187 -64.71 20.34 15.34
CA ALA A 187 -64.89 19.54 16.56
C ALA A 187 -64.19 20.17 17.78
N MET A 188 -62.96 20.67 17.61
CA MET A 188 -62.26 21.39 18.68
C MET A 188 -62.97 22.69 19.08
N ALA A 189 -63.51 23.44 18.12
CA ALA A 189 -64.29 24.65 18.42
C ALA A 189 -65.56 24.31 19.21
N GLN A 190 -66.28 23.26 18.82
CA GLN A 190 -67.46 22.77 19.54
C GLN A 190 -67.11 22.29 20.95
N LEU A 191 -66.02 21.53 21.11
CA LEU A 191 -65.52 21.09 22.41
C LEU A 191 -65.18 22.28 23.30
N SER A 192 -64.52 23.30 22.77
CA SER A 192 -64.20 24.53 23.51
C SER A 192 -65.45 25.29 23.94
N ALA A 193 -66.50 25.32 23.11
CA ALA A 193 -67.77 25.95 23.43
C ALA A 193 -68.53 25.18 24.52
N ILE A 194 -68.51 23.85 24.45
CA ILE A 194 -69.09 22.96 25.47
C ILE A 194 -68.32 23.12 26.79
N MET A 195 -66.99 23.14 26.77
CA MET A 195 -66.17 23.39 27.95
C MET A 195 -66.47 24.76 28.55
N LYS A 196 -66.50 25.83 27.75
CA LYS A 196 -66.86 27.18 28.22
C LYS A 196 -68.27 27.25 28.81
N LYS A 197 -69.24 26.52 28.27
CA LYS A 197 -70.61 26.41 28.83
C LYS A 197 -70.67 25.61 30.13
N LYS A 198 -69.86 24.55 30.27
CA LYS A 198 -69.81 23.71 31.49
C LYS A 198 -68.91 24.27 32.60
N THR A 199 -67.94 25.13 32.26
CA THR A 199 -67.04 25.77 33.23
C THR A 199 -67.77 26.57 34.33
N PRO A 200 -68.80 27.40 34.04
CA PRO A 200 -69.55 28.09 35.09
C PRO A 200 -70.40 27.14 35.93
N ALA A 201 -70.91 26.04 35.37
CA ALA A 201 -71.67 25.03 36.11
C ALA A 201 -70.77 24.25 37.09
N ILE A 202 -69.55 23.90 36.66
CA ILE A 202 -68.54 23.24 37.49
C ILE A 202 -68.03 24.20 38.58
N LYS A 203 -67.75 25.48 38.23
CA LYS A 203 -67.37 26.50 39.22
C LYS A 203 -68.46 26.73 40.28
N ARG A 204 -69.74 26.70 39.90
CA ARG A 204 -70.87 26.78 40.85
C ARG A 204 -70.96 25.54 41.76
N GLN A 205 -70.73 24.34 41.24
CA GLN A 205 -70.69 23.13 42.08
C GLN A 205 -69.52 23.12 43.08
N ILE A 206 -68.38 23.70 42.71
CA ILE A 206 -67.22 23.82 43.60
C ILE A 206 -67.47 24.91 44.67
N SER A 207 -68.08 26.03 44.30
CA SER A 207 -68.44 27.11 45.24
C SER A 207 -69.53 26.65 46.24
N ASN A 208 -70.56 25.93 45.78
CA ASN A 208 -71.60 25.39 46.66
C ASN A 208 -71.10 24.30 47.61
N ARG A 209 -69.95 23.66 47.33
CA ARG A 209 -69.31 22.71 48.25
C ARG A 209 -68.48 23.38 49.34
N GLN A 210 -68.09 24.65 49.17
CA GLN A 210 -67.29 25.38 50.17
C GLN A 210 -68.15 26.17 51.18
N GLU A 211 -69.46 26.34 50.96
CA GLU A 211 -70.36 27.10 51.84
C GLU A 211 -71.25 26.24 52.77
N GLN A 212 -71.05 24.92 52.86
CA GLN A 212 -71.72 24.08 53.88
C GLN A 212 -70.83 23.88 55.13
N PRO A 213 -71.26 24.28 56.34
CA PRO A 213 -70.60 23.88 57.58
C PRO A 213 -71.01 22.45 58.00
N SER A 214 -69.97 21.68 58.32
CA SER A 214 -69.85 20.40 59.04
C SER A 214 -71.10 19.67 59.57
N ALA A 215 -71.24 18.40 59.20
CA ALA A 215 -71.76 17.35 60.08
C ALA A 215 -71.31 15.97 59.57
N THR A 216 -70.32 15.34 60.22
CA THR A 216 -70.33 13.90 60.56
C THR A 216 -69.26 13.65 61.62
N THR A 217 -69.65 13.97 62.85
CA THR A 217 -69.14 13.33 64.05
C THR A 217 -69.79 11.96 64.13
N ALA A 218 -69.08 10.90 63.74
CA ALA A 218 -69.33 9.50 64.13
C ALA A 218 -68.30 8.65 63.41
N ASN A 219 -67.39 8.02 64.18
CA ASN A 219 -66.52 6.87 63.83
C ASN A 219 -65.08 6.95 64.38
N SER A 220 -64.77 7.87 65.32
CA SER A 220 -63.49 7.85 66.06
C SER A 220 -63.59 7.14 67.43
N THR A 221 -64.79 6.79 67.90
CA THR A 221 -65.01 6.23 69.26
C THR A 221 -65.06 4.70 69.32
N VAL A 222 -64.61 3.99 68.27
CA VAL A 222 -64.52 2.52 68.28
C VAL A 222 -63.08 2.02 68.41
N LEU A 223 -62.07 2.90 68.34
CA LEU A 223 -60.66 2.52 68.52
C LEU A 223 -60.14 2.64 69.97
N SER A 224 -60.97 3.02 70.95
CA SER A 224 -60.55 3.15 72.36
C SER A 224 -61.08 2.05 73.30
N MET A 225 -61.70 0.99 72.77
CA MET A 225 -62.21 -0.14 73.57
C MET A 225 -61.60 -1.51 73.20
N LEU A 226 -60.46 -1.54 72.50
CA LEU A 226 -59.77 -2.79 72.15
C LEU A 226 -58.35 -2.94 72.76
N ASP A 227 -57.93 -2.01 73.63
CA ASP A 227 -56.63 -2.07 74.33
C ASP A 227 -56.74 -2.39 75.84
N LYS A 228 -57.86 -2.98 76.28
CA LYS A 228 -57.98 -3.58 77.63
C LYS A 228 -58.80 -4.87 77.60
N ALA A 229 -58.16 -5.96 77.20
CA ALA A 229 -58.53 -7.33 77.55
C ALA A 229 -57.26 -8.19 77.56
#